data_AF-A0A953CTZ0-F1
#
_entry.id   AF-A0A953CTZ0-F1
#
_cell.length_a   1.000
_cell.length_b   1.000
_cell.length_c   1.000
_cell.angle_alpha   90.00
_cell.angle_beta   90.00
_cell.angle_gamma   90.00
#
_symmetry.space_group_name_H-M   'P 1'
#
loop_
_entity.id
_entity.type
_entity.pdbx_description
1 polymer ?
#
loop_
_entity_poly.entity_id
_entity_poly.type
_entity_poly.pdbx_seq_one_letter_code
_entity_poly.pdbx_strand_id
1 'polypeptide(L)'
;MEKIDALVLNALADKVFDPKRVKTMLSGMKKQIKAAQASQDDRLKKLTTELDEIKIATDRLYEAVEKEFLPLDASLQERSHKLQARKQELLIEVAGFRRQQQLPEIKQNQLEVFTKVLRTKLLDRKSGFGKEYLKLLVSEIRI
;
A
#
# COMPACT_ATOMS: atom_id res chain seq x y z
N MET A 1 -6.69 -16.41 -40.41
CA MET A 1 -6.57 -15.40 -39.33
C MET A 1 -6.02 -16.00 -38.04
N GLU A 2 -6.45 -17.19 -37.60
CA GLU A 2 -6.01 -17.77 -36.31
C GLU A 2 -4.49 -17.93 -36.10
N LYS A 3 -3.73 -18.17 -37.16
CA LYS A 3 -2.25 -18.29 -37.09
C LYS A 3 -1.58 -16.94 -36.81
N ILE A 4 -2.13 -15.85 -37.34
CA ILE A 4 -1.61 -14.49 -37.15
C ILE A 4 -1.91 -14.04 -35.72
N ASP A 5 -3.13 -14.26 -35.24
CA ASP A 5 -3.51 -13.93 -33.85
C ASP A 5 -2.61 -14.65 -32.84
N ALA A 6 -2.35 -15.94 -33.06
CA ALA A 6 -1.44 -16.71 -32.22
C ALA A 6 0.00 -16.18 -32.28
N LEU A 7 0.47 -15.74 -33.45
CA LEU A 7 1.80 -15.15 -33.63
C LEU A 7 1.93 -13.83 -32.87
N VAL A 8 0.94 -12.96 -33.00
CA VAL A 8 0.91 -11.65 -32.32
C VAL A 8 0.84 -11.84 -30.81
N LEU A 9 -0.02 -12.73 -30.31
CA LEU A 9 -0.15 -12.99 -28.87
C LEU A 9 1.12 -13.62 -28.28
N ASN A 10 1.78 -14.54 -28.99
CA ASN A 10 3.06 -15.09 -28.54
C ASN A 10 4.16 -14.02 -28.52
N ALA A 11 4.27 -13.22 -29.57
CA ALA A 11 5.23 -12.11 -29.60
C ALA A 11 4.98 -11.08 -28.49
N LEU A 12 3.71 -10.79 -28.20
CA LEU A 12 3.33 -9.94 -27.07
C LEU A 12 3.73 -10.60 -25.74
N ALA A 13 3.44 -11.89 -25.56
CA ALA A 13 3.77 -12.60 -24.34
C ALA A 13 5.28 -12.61 -24.05
N ASP A 14 6.10 -12.86 -25.09
CA ASP A 14 7.56 -12.87 -24.96
C ASP A 14 8.13 -11.49 -24.64
N LYS A 15 7.58 -10.43 -25.25
CA LYS A 15 8.06 -9.06 -25.00
C LYS A 15 7.53 -8.45 -23.71
N VAL A 16 6.31 -8.77 -23.31
CA VAL A 16 5.62 -8.09 -22.19
C VAL A 16 5.75 -8.86 -20.88
N PHE A 17 5.66 -10.19 -20.92
CA PHE A 17 5.69 -11.06 -19.73
C PHE A 17 7.05 -11.72 -19.49
N ASP A 18 8.12 -11.16 -20.06
CA ASP A 18 9.48 -11.51 -19.65
C ASP A 18 9.68 -11.15 -18.15
N PRO A 19 10.15 -12.10 -17.30
CA PRO A 19 10.35 -11.84 -15.88
C PRO A 19 11.27 -10.66 -15.59
N LYS A 20 12.32 -10.42 -16.39
CA LYS A 20 13.22 -9.28 -16.17
C LYS A 20 12.49 -7.96 -16.42
N ARG A 21 11.66 -7.89 -17.47
CA ARG A 21 10.85 -6.70 -17.76
C ARG A 21 9.81 -6.44 -16.68
N VAL A 22 9.08 -7.46 -16.24
CA VAL A 22 8.08 -7.32 -15.17
C VAL A 22 8.74 -6.88 -13.86
N LYS A 23 9.94 -7.39 -13.55
CA LYS A 23 10.74 -6.93 -12.40
C LYS A 23 11.05 -5.44 -12.49
N THR A 24 11.47 -4.95 -13.66
CA THR A 24 11.76 -3.53 -13.88
C THR A 24 10.52 -2.67 -13.69
N MET A 25 9.38 -3.10 -14.24
CA MET A 25 8.10 -2.39 -14.07
C MET A 25 7.67 -2.32 -12.60
N LEU A 26 7.71 -3.45 -11.88
CA LEU A 26 7.38 -3.50 -10.45
C LEU A 26 8.35 -2.65 -9.62
N SER A 27 9.64 -2.62 -9.98
CA SER A 27 10.62 -1.78 -9.30
C SER A 27 10.36 -0.29 -9.53
N GLY A 28 9.95 0.10 -10.74
CA GLY A 28 9.51 1.47 -11.06
C GLY A 28 8.26 1.86 -10.28
N MET A 29 7.25 1.00 -10.24
CA MET A 29 6.05 1.20 -9.44
C MET A 29 6.37 1.34 -7.95
N LYS A 30 7.25 0.49 -7.41
CA LYS A 30 7.73 0.59 -6.01
C LYS A 30 8.39 1.93 -5.74
N LYS A 31 9.19 2.46 -6.67
CA LYS A 31 9.80 3.79 -6.55
C LYS A 31 8.75 4.90 -6.54
N GLN A 32 7.76 4.83 -7.43
CA GLN A 32 6.67 5.82 -7.47
C GLN A 32 5.84 5.81 -6.20
N ILE A 33 5.49 4.62 -5.69
CA ILE A 33 4.77 4.49 -4.42
C ILE A 33 5.59 5.06 -3.27
N LYS A 34 6.89 4.74 -3.19
CA LYS A 34 7.79 5.34 -2.19
C LYS A 34 7.90 6.86 -2.30
N ALA A 35 7.94 7.40 -3.51
CA ALA A 35 7.97 8.85 -3.72
C ALA A 35 6.67 9.51 -3.26
N ALA A 36 5.51 8.89 -3.50
CA ALA A 36 4.23 9.34 -2.97
C ALA A 36 4.18 9.26 -1.43
N GLN A 37 4.77 8.22 -0.84
CA GLN A 37 4.86 8.03 0.61
C GLN A 37 5.71 9.10 1.32
N ALA A 38 6.72 9.66 0.68
CA ALA A 38 7.54 10.73 1.28
C ALA A 38 6.69 11.94 1.73
N SER A 39 5.62 12.25 0.99
CA SER A 39 4.65 13.30 1.38
C SER A 39 3.77 12.89 2.58
N GLN A 40 3.56 11.59 2.78
CA GLN A 40 2.77 11.03 3.87
C GLN A 40 3.58 10.87 5.16
N ASP A 41 4.91 10.78 5.06
CA ASP A 41 5.79 10.66 6.22
C ASP A 41 5.70 11.88 7.14
N ASP A 42 5.51 13.09 6.61
CA ASP A 42 5.31 14.29 7.42
C ASP A 42 3.98 14.26 8.19
N ARG A 43 2.94 13.66 7.61
CA ARG A 43 1.68 13.46 8.32
C ARG A 43 1.83 12.41 9.43
N LEU A 44 2.57 11.33 9.17
CA LEU A 44 2.86 10.32 10.18
C LEU A 44 3.66 10.91 11.34
N LYS A 45 4.67 11.75 11.06
CA LYS A 45 5.43 12.48 12.09
C LYS A 45 4.53 13.32 12.98
N LYS A 46 3.62 14.12 12.39
CA LYS A 46 2.66 14.94 13.15
C LYS A 46 1.79 14.09 14.07
N LEU A 47 1.24 12.98 13.56
CA LEU A 47 0.42 12.07 14.37
C LEU A 47 1.21 11.42 15.52
N THR A 48 2.48 11.08 15.28
CA THR A 48 3.35 10.56 16.35
C THR A 48 3.67 11.61 17.41
N THR A 49 3.92 12.86 17.01
CA THR A 49 4.13 13.97 17.96
C THR A 49 2.88 14.21 18.80
N GLU A 50 1.69 14.24 18.20
CA GLU A 50 0.42 14.42 18.92
C GLU A 50 0.18 13.27 19.91
N LEU A 51 0.52 12.03 19.54
CA LEU A 51 0.47 10.88 20.46
C LEU A 51 1.40 11.05 21.66
N ASP A 52 2.61 11.57 21.46
CA ASP A 52 3.56 11.79 22.55
C ASP A 52 3.12 12.95 23.46
N GLU A 53 2.56 14.01 22.89
CA GLU A 53 1.95 15.10 23.67
C GLU A 53 0.80 14.61 24.55
N ILE A 54 -0.07 13.74 24.02
CA ILE A 54 -1.17 13.16 24.81
C ILE A 54 -0.64 12.25 25.92
N LYS A 55 0.43 11.47 25.68
CA LYS A 55 1.07 10.68 26.74
C LYS A 55 1.56 11.59 27.86
N ILE A 56 2.34 12.62 27.52
CA ILE A 56 2.87 13.58 28.49
C ILE A 56 1.74 14.25 29.27
N ALA A 57 0.67 14.67 28.59
CA ALA A 57 -0.49 15.28 29.24
C ALA A 57 -1.21 14.31 30.20
N THR A 58 -1.30 13.03 29.82
CA THR A 58 -1.90 11.98 30.64
C THR A 58 -1.04 11.68 31.87
N ASP A 59 0.27 11.56 31.69
CA ASP A 59 1.21 11.28 32.78
C ASP A 59 1.23 12.43 33.80
N ARG A 60 1.22 13.69 33.33
CA ARG A 60 1.10 14.88 34.21
C ARG A 60 -0.23 14.92 34.97
N LEU A 61 -1.32 14.49 34.32
CA LEU A 61 -2.63 14.45 34.95
C LEU A 61 -2.66 13.40 36.08
N TYR A 62 -2.03 12.24 35.86
CA TYR A 62 -1.88 11.24 36.91
C TYR A 62 -0.95 11.71 38.04
N GLU A 63 0.19 12.31 37.71
CA GLU A 63 1.12 12.87 38.70
C GLU A 63 0.47 13.95 39.57
N ALA A 64 -0.37 14.81 38.99
CA ALA A 64 -1.11 15.85 39.73
C ALA A 64 -2.15 15.26 40.70
N VAL A 65 -2.72 14.11 40.38
CA VAL A 65 -3.64 13.37 41.27
C VAL A 65 -2.85 12.70 42.39
N GLU A 66 -1.73 12.05 42.07
CA GLU A 66 -0.85 11.40 43.06
C GLU A 66 -0.29 12.37 44.09
N LYS A 67 -0.02 13.62 43.67
CA LYS A 67 0.47 14.70 44.53
C LYS A 67 -0.64 15.50 45.21
N GLU A 68 -1.91 15.07 45.08
CA GLU A 68 -3.09 15.71 45.66
C GLU A 68 -3.32 17.16 45.19
N PHE A 69 -2.72 17.58 44.07
CA PHE A 69 -2.94 18.91 43.49
C PHE A 69 -4.30 19.03 42.79
N LEU A 70 -4.90 17.90 42.40
CA LEU A 70 -6.20 17.84 41.75
C LEU A 70 -7.14 16.87 42.49
N PRO A 71 -8.41 17.26 42.70
CA PRO A 71 -9.41 16.35 43.25
C PRO A 71 -9.81 15.28 42.23
N LEU A 72 -10.13 14.08 42.72
CA LEU A 72 -10.77 13.01 41.94
C LEU A 72 -12.24 13.34 41.74
N ASP A 73 -12.52 14.22 40.78
CA ASP A 73 -13.87 14.70 40.46
C ASP A 73 -14.34 14.29 39.06
N ALA A 74 -15.59 14.61 38.74
CA ALA A 74 -16.20 14.29 37.45
C ALA A 74 -15.49 15.00 36.27
N SER A 75 -14.92 16.19 36.51
CA SER A 75 -14.21 16.97 35.50
C SER A 75 -12.90 16.28 35.09
N LEU A 76 -12.14 15.79 36.07
CA LEU A 76 -10.93 15.00 35.85
C LEU A 76 -11.24 13.70 35.09
N GLN A 77 -12.31 13.01 35.48
CA GLN A 77 -12.75 11.79 34.80
C GLN A 77 -13.11 12.05 33.33
N GLU A 78 -13.88 13.11 33.05
CA GLU A 78 -14.23 13.51 31.69
C GLU A 78 -12.98 13.86 30.87
N ARG A 79 -12.01 14.56 31.46
CA ARG A 79 -10.75 14.92 30.80
C ARG A 79 -9.92 13.69 30.46
N SER A 80 -9.81 12.74 31.38
CA SER A 80 -9.11 11.46 31.17
C SER A 80 -9.74 10.66 30.03
N HIS A 81 -11.08 10.55 30.01
CA HIS A 81 -11.79 9.88 28.93
C HIS A 81 -11.56 10.55 27.56
N LYS A 82 -11.56 11.90 27.50
CA LYS A 82 -11.25 12.62 26.25
C LYS A 82 -9.84 12.33 25.74
N LEU A 83 -8.84 12.33 26.62
CA LEU A 83 -7.45 12.01 26.25
C LEU A 83 -7.31 10.55 25.78
N GLN A 84 -7.98 9.61 26.45
CA GLN A 84 -7.99 8.20 26.04
C GLN A 84 -8.67 7.99 24.68
N ALA A 85 -9.82 8.61 24.44
CA ALA A 85 -10.52 8.53 23.17
C ALA A 85 -9.63 9.08 22.03
N ARG A 86 -9.03 10.27 22.25
CA ARG A 86 -8.13 10.86 21.26
C ARG A 86 -6.90 10.00 20.98
N LYS A 87 -6.31 9.39 22.02
CA LYS A 87 -5.20 8.44 21.87
C LYS A 87 -5.59 7.24 21.01
N GLN A 88 -6.78 6.68 21.19
CA GLN A 88 -7.27 5.54 20.40
C GLN A 88 -7.49 5.92 18.94
N GLU A 89 -8.10 7.08 18.67
CA GLU A 89 -8.26 7.61 17.30
C GLU A 89 -6.92 7.73 16.58
N LEU A 90 -5.94 8.38 17.20
CA LEU A 90 -4.61 8.56 16.62
C LEU A 90 -3.88 7.24 16.38
N LEU A 91 -4.03 6.25 17.28
CA LEU A 91 -3.46 4.92 17.09
C LEU A 91 -4.07 4.20 15.88
N ILE A 92 -5.39 4.35 15.66
CA ILE A 92 -6.07 3.81 14.49
C ILE A 92 -5.55 4.46 13.21
N GLU A 93 -5.41 5.79 13.21
CA GLU A 93 -4.85 6.52 12.06
C GLU A 93 -3.43 6.07 11.74
N VAL A 94 -2.53 6.04 12.73
CA VAL A 94 -1.14 5.58 12.54
C VAL A 94 -1.08 4.14 12.03
N ALA A 95 -1.94 3.25 12.54
CA ALA A 95 -2.03 1.88 12.06
C ALA A 95 -2.57 1.80 10.62
N GLY A 96 -3.46 2.70 10.23
CA GLY A 96 -3.92 2.86 8.85
C GLY A 96 -2.77 3.26 7.92
N PHE A 97 -2.01 4.29 8.29
CA PHE A 97 -0.86 4.75 7.51
C PHE A 97 0.22 3.68 7.37
N ARG A 98 0.58 2.98 8.46
CA ARG A 98 1.60 1.92 8.41
C ARG A 98 1.20 0.76 7.48
N ARG A 99 -0.09 0.40 7.43
CA ARG A 99 -0.60 -0.63 6.51
C ARG A 99 -0.48 -0.21 5.04
N GLN A 100 -0.74 1.06 4.72
CA GLN A 100 -0.58 1.59 3.36
C GLN A 100 0.90 1.66 2.93
N GLN A 101 1.82 1.82 3.89
CA GLN A 101 3.25 1.89 3.60
C GLN A 101 3.90 0.53 3.30
N GLN A 102 3.33 -0.57 3.79
CA GLN A 102 3.89 -1.91 3.59
C GLN A 102 3.66 -2.41 2.16
N LEU A 103 4.68 -2.24 1.33
CA LEU A 103 4.73 -2.91 0.03
C LEU A 103 5.21 -4.36 0.22
N PRO A 104 4.50 -5.35 -0.35
CA PRO A 104 4.94 -6.73 -0.28
C PRO A 104 6.29 -6.90 -0.96
N GLU A 105 7.14 -7.73 -0.37
CA GLU A 105 8.40 -8.12 -1.00
C GLU A 105 8.11 -9.20 -2.04
N ILE A 106 8.27 -8.84 -3.32
CA ILE A 106 8.04 -9.76 -4.43
C ILE A 106 9.31 -10.58 -4.65
N LYS A 107 9.25 -11.86 -4.32
CA LYS A 107 10.36 -12.80 -4.53
C LYS A 107 10.47 -13.21 -6.00
N GLN A 108 11.67 -13.60 -6.42
CA GLN A 108 11.94 -14.03 -7.80
C GLN A 108 11.08 -15.22 -8.23
N ASN A 109 10.89 -16.22 -7.36
CA ASN A 109 10.03 -17.38 -7.63
C ASN A 109 8.56 -16.99 -7.83
N GLN A 110 8.05 -16.04 -7.05
CA GLN A 110 6.67 -15.54 -7.20
C GLN A 110 6.49 -14.81 -8.53
N LEU A 111 7.52 -14.07 -8.95
CA LEU A 111 7.53 -13.36 -10.23
C LEU A 111 7.46 -14.34 -11.41
N GLU A 112 8.22 -15.42 -11.36
CA GLU A 112 8.24 -16.46 -12.40
C GLU A 112 6.90 -17.21 -12.48
N VAL A 113 6.30 -17.54 -11.34
CA VAL A 113 4.97 -18.15 -11.30
C VAL A 113 3.94 -17.18 -11.88
N PHE A 114 4.01 -15.91 -11.49
CA PHE A 114 3.10 -14.88 -11.98
C PHE A 114 3.19 -14.67 -13.50
N THR A 115 4.41 -14.54 -14.06
CA THR A 115 4.58 -14.38 -15.50
C THR A 115 4.12 -15.61 -16.27
N LYS A 116 4.32 -16.81 -15.73
CA LYS A 116 3.82 -18.06 -16.33
C LYS A 116 2.30 -18.11 -16.37
N VAL A 117 1.63 -17.78 -15.26
CA VAL A 117 0.16 -17.74 -15.19
C VAL A 117 -0.42 -16.68 -16.13
N LEU A 118 0.18 -15.49 -16.18
CA LEU A 118 -0.22 -14.44 -17.12
C LEU A 118 -0.08 -14.87 -18.57
N ARG A 119 1.02 -15.54 -18.92
CA ARG A 119 1.23 -16.09 -20.26
C ARG A 119 0.15 -17.09 -20.61
N THR A 120 -0.17 -18.02 -19.71
CA THR A 120 -1.24 -19.01 -19.92
C THR A 120 -2.59 -18.33 -20.12
N LYS A 121 -2.94 -17.31 -19.31
CA LYS A 121 -4.19 -16.56 -19.48
C LYS A 121 -4.25 -15.76 -20.78
N LEU A 122 -3.14 -15.15 -21.21
CA LEU A 122 -3.09 -14.39 -22.46
C LEU A 122 -3.30 -15.30 -23.69
N LEU A 123 -2.73 -16.51 -23.65
CA LEU A 123 -2.87 -17.49 -24.73
C LEU A 123 -4.18 -18.26 -24.68
N ASP A 124 -4.91 -18.22 -23.55
CA ASP A 124 -6.24 -18.81 -23.43
C ASP A 124 -7.28 -18.00 -24.21
N ARG A 125 -7.67 -18.53 -25.37
CA ARG A 125 -8.67 -17.93 -26.26
C ARG A 125 -10.07 -17.84 -25.62
N LYS A 126 -10.40 -18.69 -24.64
CA LYS A 126 -11.72 -18.69 -23.99
C LYS A 126 -11.86 -17.59 -22.95
N SER A 127 -10.75 -17.03 -22.49
CA SER A 127 -10.74 -16.03 -21.41
C SER A 127 -11.13 -14.61 -21.87
N GLY A 128 -11.05 -14.32 -23.17
CA GLY A 128 -11.16 -12.95 -23.71
C GLY A 128 -9.99 -12.02 -23.33
N PHE A 129 -9.11 -12.46 -22.43
CA PHE A 129 -8.06 -11.66 -21.80
C PHE A 129 -7.03 -11.14 -22.81
N GLY A 130 -6.58 -11.99 -23.74
CA GLY A 130 -5.60 -11.60 -24.75
C GLY A 130 -6.08 -10.47 -25.67
N LYS A 131 -7.37 -10.46 -26.04
CA LYS A 131 -7.93 -9.45 -26.96
C LYS A 131 -8.04 -8.07 -26.31
N GLU A 132 -8.45 -8.01 -25.05
CA GLU A 132 -8.50 -6.73 -24.32
C GLU A 132 -7.10 -6.18 -24.03
N TYR A 133 -6.14 -7.05 -23.71
CA TYR A 133 -4.75 -6.63 -23.51
C TYR A 133 -4.09 -6.13 -24.79
N LEU A 134 -4.41 -6.71 -25.95
CA LEU A 134 -3.94 -6.22 -27.24
C LEU A 134 -4.41 -4.79 -27.51
N LYS A 135 -5.69 -4.47 -27.25
CA LYS A 135 -6.22 -3.11 -27.41
C LYS A 135 -5.51 -2.09 -26.50
N LEU A 136 -5.09 -2.52 -25.31
CA LEU A 136 -4.41 -1.67 -24.34
C LEU A 136 -2.93 -1.45 -24.65
N LEU A 137 -2.25 -2.47 -25.16
CA LEU A 137 -0.78 -2.48 -25.27
C LEU A 137 -0.23 -2.37 -26.69
N VAL A 138 -1.05 -2.58 -27.71
CA VAL A 138 -0.62 -2.58 -29.11
C VAL A 138 -1.31 -1.44 -29.85
N SER A 139 -0.51 -0.50 -30.35
CA SER A 139 -1.00 0.64 -31.15
C SER A 139 -1.24 0.26 -32.61
N GLU A 140 -0.37 -0.56 -33.19
CA GLU A 140 -0.46 -0.98 -34.60
C GLU A 140 0.18 -2.36 -34.79
N ILE A 141 -0.40 -3.19 -35.67
CA ILE A 141 0.18 -4.45 -36.13
C ILE A 141 0.47 -4.31 -37.63
N ARG A 142 1.75 -4.32 -38.00
CA ARG A 142 2.19 -4.33 -39.41
C ARG A 142 2.62 -5.74 -39.78
N ILE A 143 2.15 -6.20 -40.94
CA ILE A 143 2.37 -7.54 -41.51
C ILE A 143 3.23 -7.40 -42.75
#